data_AF-A0A2P4QXS9-F1
#
_entry.id   AF-A0A2P4QXS9-F1
#
_cell.length_a   1.000
_cell.length_b   1.000
_cell.length_c   1.000
_cell.angle_alpha   90.00
_cell.angle_beta   90.00
_cell.angle_gamma   90.00
#
_symmetry.space_group_name_H-M   'P 1'
#
loop_
_entity.id
_entity.type
_entity.pdbx_description
1 polymer ?
#
loop_
_entity_poly.entity_id
_entity_poly.type
_entity_poly.pdbx_seq_one_letter_code
_entity_poly.pdbx_strand_id
1 'polypeptide(L)'
;MPHYASPTQLHNHVSRLFTGKIIKSLPVWYSAMKNIPPGQSLLRSPLQFREDNLQNHNLRLRRDTKSHSQKHLKTKVPRPQKIYYMLDALR
;
A
#
# COMPACT_ATOMS: atom_id res chain seq x y z
N MET A 1 -6.07 11.50 9.29
CA MET A 1 -6.03 11.84 7.86
C MET A 1 -7.00 10.92 7.14
N PRO A 2 -8.15 11.43 6.66
CA PRO A 2 -9.04 10.64 5.82
C PRO A 2 -8.28 10.21 4.55
N HIS A 3 -8.41 8.94 4.17
CA HIS A 3 -7.90 8.46 2.89
C HIS A 3 -8.82 9.03 1.80
N TYR A 4 -8.48 10.19 1.25
CA TYR A 4 -9.03 10.61 -0.04
C TYR A 4 -8.59 9.54 -1.04
N ALA A 5 -9.51 8.66 -1.44
CA ALA A 5 -9.24 7.73 -2.51
C ALA A 5 -8.73 8.55 -3.69
N SER A 6 -7.50 8.28 -4.14
CA SER A 6 -6.98 8.84 -5.38
C SER A 6 -8.06 8.68 -6.44
N PRO A 7 -8.36 9.69 -7.27
CA PRO A 7 -9.44 9.62 -8.25
C PRO A 7 -9.05 8.68 -9.39
N THR A 8 -8.94 7.38 -9.09
CA THR A 8 -8.57 6.30 -10.01
C THR A 8 -9.60 6.16 -11.13
N GLN A 9 -10.83 6.63 -10.87
CA GLN A 9 -11.95 6.56 -11.80
C GLN A 9 -12.15 7.86 -12.61
N LEU A 10 -11.22 8.82 -12.55
CA LEU A 10 -11.36 10.10 -13.27
C LEU A 10 -11.47 9.89 -14.78
N HIS A 11 -10.64 9.00 -15.35
CA HIS A 11 -10.75 8.60 -16.74
C HIS A 11 -12.18 8.11 -17.07
N ASN A 12 -12.73 7.18 -16.27
CA ASN A 12 -14.07 6.64 -16.48
C ASN A 12 -15.17 7.70 -16.35
N HIS A 13 -15.01 8.64 -15.42
CA HIS A 13 -15.94 9.75 -15.25
C HIS A 13 -15.97 10.64 -16.50
N VAL A 14 -14.80 11.04 -17.01
CA VAL A 14 -14.70 11.86 -18.22
C VAL A 14 -15.19 11.10 -19.46
N SER A 15 -14.93 9.79 -19.56
CA SER A 15 -15.51 8.96 -20.62
C SER A 15 -17.04 9.03 -20.60
N ARG A 16 -17.68 8.93 -19.42
CA ARG A 16 -19.14 9.03 -19.28
C ARG A 16 -19.68 10.40 -19.66
N LEU A 17 -19.00 11.47 -19.25
CA LEU A 17 -19.39 12.85 -19.62
C LEU A 17 -19.32 13.06 -21.14
N PHE A 18 -18.30 12.50 -21.78
CA PHE A 18 -18.13 12.58 -23.23
C PHE A 18 -19.20 11.78 -23.97
N THR A 19 -19.47 10.53 -23.54
CA THR A 19 -20.55 9.71 -24.14
C THR A 19 -21.92 10.32 -23.94
N GLY A 20 -22.14 10.99 -22.80
CA GLY A 20 -23.37 11.72 -22.49
C GLY A 20 -23.47 13.08 -23.19
N LYS A 21 -22.50 13.45 -24.03
CA LYS A 21 -22.43 14.76 -24.73
C LYS A 21 -22.47 15.97 -23.79
N ILE A 22 -22.09 15.79 -22.52
CA ILE A 22 -22.01 16.88 -21.53
C ILE A 22 -20.79 17.75 -21.83
N ILE A 23 -19.68 17.11 -22.21
CA ILE A 23 -18.46 17.78 -22.67
C ILE A 23 -18.30 17.57 -24.18
N LYS A 24 -17.87 18.62 -24.88
CA LYS A 24 -17.74 18.63 -26.36
C LYS A 24 -16.43 17.99 -26.83
N SER A 25 -15.38 18.11 -26.03
CA SER A 25 -14.04 17.61 -26.37
C SER A 25 -13.40 16.93 -25.16
N LEU A 26 -12.50 15.99 -25.45
CA LEU A 26 -11.73 15.30 -24.43
C LEU A 26 -10.58 16.20 -23.93
N PRO A 27 -10.27 16.18 -22.63
CA PRO A 27 -9.09 16.87 -22.09
C PRO A 27 -7.78 16.34 -22.68
N VAL A 28 -6.76 17.20 -22.77
CA VAL A 28 -5.43 16.86 -23.34
C VAL A 28 -4.81 15.66 -22.62
N TRP A 29 -4.97 15.56 -21.30
CA TRP A 29 -4.41 14.47 -20.49
C TRP A 29 -5.16 13.13 -20.63
N TYR A 30 -6.34 13.10 -21.26
CA TYR A 30 -7.19 11.90 -21.32
C TYR A 30 -6.47 10.71 -21.97
N SER A 31 -5.75 10.96 -23.07
CA SER A 31 -4.95 9.92 -23.75
C SER A 31 -3.80 9.42 -22.87
N ALA A 32 -3.13 10.31 -22.16
CA ALA A 32 -2.05 9.93 -21.24
C ALA A 32 -2.56 9.02 -20.11
N MET A 33 -3.73 9.33 -19.53
CA MET A 33 -4.34 8.53 -18.46
C MET A 33 -4.87 7.17 -18.96
N LYS A 34 -5.27 7.09 -20.24
CA LYS A 34 -5.62 5.83 -20.90
C LYS A 34 -4.39 4.94 -21.10
N ASN A 35 -3.27 5.53 -21.53
CA ASN A 35 -2.03 4.79 -21.79
C ASN A 35 -1.30 4.37 -20.51
N ILE A 36 -1.43 5.18 -19.45
CA ILE A 36 -0.79 4.96 -18.15
C ILE A 36 -1.89 4.96 -17.08
N PRO A 37 -2.59 3.83 -16.87
CA PRO A 37 -3.64 3.75 -15.88
C PRO A 37 -3.05 3.91 -14.46
N PRO A 38 -3.79 4.52 -13.52
CA PRO A 38 -3.35 4.64 -12.15
C PRO A 38 -3.13 3.25 -11.53
N GLY A 39 -2.16 3.15 -10.62
CA GLY A 39 -1.87 1.92 -9.89
C GLY A 39 -3.08 1.41 -9.09
N GLN A 40 -3.03 0.14 -8.71
CA GLN A 40 -4.10 -0.49 -7.92
C GLN A 40 -4.33 0.28 -6.62
N SER A 41 -5.60 0.31 -6.18
CA SER A 41 -6.04 0.93 -4.94
C SER A 41 -5.12 0.57 -3.77
N LEU A 42 -4.83 1.56 -2.91
CA LEU A 42 -4.00 1.50 -1.70
C LEU A 42 -4.59 0.59 -0.59
N LEU A 43 -5.14 -0.56 -0.95
CA LEU A 43 -5.43 -1.61 0.00
C LEU A 43 -4.10 -2.08 0.59
N ARG A 44 -4.05 -2.16 1.92
CA ARG A 44 -2.89 -2.71 2.63
C ARG A 44 -2.72 -4.15 2.17
N SER A 45 -1.79 -4.41 1.25
CA SER A 45 -1.44 -5.76 0.89
C SER A 45 -0.84 -6.45 2.13
N PRO A 46 -1.11 -7.75 2.34
CA PRO A 46 -0.31 -8.51 3.30
C PRO A 46 1.14 -8.38 2.83
N LEU A 47 2.01 -7.83 3.68
CA LEU A 47 3.41 -7.53 3.37
C LEU A 47 4.03 -8.73 2.64
N GLN A 48 4.28 -8.57 1.33
CA GLN A 48 4.81 -9.63 0.47
C GLN A 48 6.31 -9.88 0.74
N PHE A 49 6.96 -9.02 1.52
CA PHE A 49 8.36 -9.16 1.93
C PHE A 49 8.49 -10.20 3.05
N ARG A 50 8.49 -11.48 2.67
CA ARG A 50 9.04 -12.58 3.46
C ARG A 50 10.48 -12.84 3.01
N GLU A 51 11.40 -12.05 3.54
CA GLU A 51 12.81 -12.46 3.55
C GLU A 51 13.02 -13.29 4.82
N ASP A 52 13.13 -14.61 4.66
CA ASP A 52 13.21 -15.56 5.78
C ASP A 52 14.38 -15.23 6.75
N ASN A 53 15.45 -14.62 6.22
CA ASN A 53 16.64 -14.23 6.99
C ASN A 53 16.37 -13.05 7.95
N LEU A 54 15.53 -12.08 7.57
CA LEU A 54 15.18 -10.93 8.43
C LEU A 54 14.21 -11.31 9.56
N GLN A 55 13.35 -12.31 9.34
CA GLN A 55 12.41 -12.76 10.37
C GLN A 55 13.10 -13.48 11.53
N ASN A 56 14.09 -14.33 11.25
CA ASN A 56 14.76 -15.15 12.26
C ASN A 56 15.48 -14.33 13.33
N HIS A 57 16.11 -13.20 12.95
CA HIS A 57 16.74 -12.29 13.89
C HIS A 57 15.71 -11.60 14.81
N ASN A 58 14.58 -11.16 14.24
CA ASN A 58 13.51 -10.52 14.99
C ASN A 58 12.75 -11.50 15.91
N LEU A 59 12.68 -12.79 15.56
CA LEU A 59 12.06 -13.84 16.38
C LEU A 59 12.90 -14.19 17.61
N ARG A 60 14.24 -14.16 17.51
CA ARG A 60 15.14 -14.37 18.67
C ARG A 60 14.95 -13.28 19.74
N LEU A 61 14.81 -12.02 19.32
CA LEU A 61 14.57 -10.88 20.22
C LEU A 61 13.19 -10.91 20.91
N ARG A 62 12.23 -11.69 20.39
CA ARG A 62 10.87 -11.80 20.94
C ARG A 62 10.70 -12.88 22.00
N ARG A 63 11.70 -13.74 22.23
CA ARG A 63 11.58 -14.88 23.16
C ARG A 63 11.49 -14.46 24.63
N ASP A 64 11.97 -13.27 24.99
CA ASP A 64 12.00 -12.81 26.39
C ASP A 64 10.88 -11.84 26.79
N THR A 65 9.98 -11.48 25.88
CA THR A 65 8.84 -10.62 26.24
C THR A 65 7.67 -11.45 26.72
N LYS A 66 7.49 -11.57 28.05
CA LYS A 66 6.27 -12.09 28.68
C LYS A 66 5.06 -11.33 28.10
N SER A 67 4.32 -11.98 27.21
CA SER A 67 3.17 -11.39 26.54
C SER A 67 1.98 -11.37 27.49
N HIS A 68 1.61 -10.19 27.98
CA HIS A 68 0.33 -9.98 28.67
C HIS A 68 -0.81 -10.26 27.68
N SER A 69 -1.31 -11.50 27.70
CA SER A 69 -2.21 -12.15 26.74
C SER A 69 -3.51 -11.37 26.42
N GLN A 70 -3.88 -10.40 27.25
CA GLN A 70 -5.22 -9.82 27.22
C GLN A 70 -5.30 -8.35 26.78
N LYS A 71 -4.33 -7.80 26.01
CA LYS A 71 -4.41 -6.36 25.69
C LYS A 71 -5.33 -5.98 24.51
N HIS A 72 -5.52 -6.73 23.41
CA HIS A 72 -6.38 -6.20 22.33
C HIS A 72 -7.08 -7.24 21.44
N LEU A 73 -8.43 -7.19 21.44
CA LEU A 73 -9.35 -7.73 20.43
C LEU A 73 -9.23 -7.05 19.04
N LYS A 74 -8.14 -6.32 18.79
CA LYS A 74 -7.87 -5.62 17.52
C LYS A 74 -6.66 -6.26 16.86
N THR A 75 -6.88 -6.90 15.72
CA THR A 75 -5.80 -7.38 14.84
C THR A 75 -4.87 -6.20 14.54
N LYS A 76 -3.62 -6.29 15.00
CA LYS A 76 -2.61 -5.27 14.69
C LYS A 76 -2.35 -5.30 13.19
N VAL A 77 -2.57 -4.17 12.52
CA VAL A 77 -2.24 -4.01 11.10
C VAL A 77 -0.74 -4.28 10.91
N PRO A 78 -0.34 -5.06 9.88
CA PRO A 78 1.06 -5.36 9.62
C PRO A 78 1.84 -4.07 9.36
N ARG A 79 2.97 -3.92 10.05
CA ARG A 79 3.93 -2.82 9.86
C ARG A 79 5.08 -3.32 8.99
N PRO A 80 5.65 -2.47 8.11
CA PRO A 80 6.88 -2.82 7.39
C PRO A 80 7.95 -3.34 8.35
N GLN A 81 8.68 -4.38 7.92
CA GLN A 81 9.73 -4.98 8.74
C GLN A 81 10.93 -4.03 8.83
N LYS A 82 11.65 -4.06 9.96
CA LYS A 82 12.92 -3.33 10.11
C LYS A 82 13.95 -3.99 9.20
N ILE A 83 14.58 -3.21 8.33
CA ILE A 83 15.69 -3.66 7.48
C ILE A 83 16.93 -3.76 8.37
N TYR A 84 17.64 -4.87 8.27
CA TYR A 84 18.88 -5.13 8.98
C TYR A 84 19.88 -5.77 8.03
N TYR A 85 21.06 -5.18 7.89
CA TYR A 85 22.15 -5.78 7.13
C TYR A 85 23.16 -6.40 8.09
N MET A 86 23.75 -7.54 7.73
CA MET A 86 24.82 -8.15 8.54
C MET A 86 26.04 -7.22 8.70
N LEU A 87 26.29 -6.38 7.69
CA LEU A 87 27.33 -5.36 7.70
C LEU A 87 27.11 -4.29 8.78
N ASP A 88 25.87 -4.07 9.23
CA ASP A 88 25.57 -3.09 10.28
C ASP A 88 26.09 -3.53 11.66
N ALA A 89 26.42 -4.82 11.84
CA ALA A 89 27.09 -5.29 13.06
C ALA A 89 28.61 -5.05 13.04
N LEU A 90 29.19 -4.80 11.86
CA LEU A 90 30.62 -4.58 11.67
C LEU A 90 30.99 -3.10 11.63
N ARG A 91 30.02 -2.21 11.43
CA ARG A 91 30.18 -0.75 11.49
C ARG A 91 30.07 -0.28 12.93
#